data_AF-A0A9P6Q373-F1
#
_entry.id   AF-A0A9P6Q373-F1
#
_cell.length_a   1.000
_cell.length_b   1.000
_cell.length_c   1.000
_cell.angle_alpha   90.00
_cell.angle_beta   90.00
_cell.angle_gamma   90.00
#
_symmetry.space_group_name_H-M   'P 1'
#
loop_
_entity.id
_entity.type
_entity.pdbx_description
1 polymer ?
#
loop_
_entity_poly.entity_id
_entity_poly.type
_entity_poly.pdbx_seq_one_letter_code
_entity_poly.pdbx_strand_id
1 'polypeptide(L)'
;MCPNLKHFEGAAFHLRDIIECLSPWVSHRLENLIMHIFKDADDPPEWDREVFVRLARLTRLEILDLSWRLYLETEEPCFDEGNDDEDSDVDVVDVENYRASRSKITRHKYDGVLHPTISLTLGAGLDLLEQLTGLRELRFLRCAQSMTEEDIRWIVKHLRNITSVAGWFNLDDHRHHKLGGILRRRGIKYIRHVVDQ
;
A
#
# COMPACT_ATOMS: atom_id res chain seq x y z
N MET A 1 -20.54 -6.58 17.04
CA MET A 1 -20.27 -6.99 15.64
C MET A 1 -21.46 -6.66 14.76
N CYS A 2 -21.22 -6.26 13.50
CA CYS A 2 -22.25 -5.93 12.52
C CYS A 2 -22.36 -7.07 11.48
N PRO A 3 -23.19 -8.12 11.69
CA PRO A 3 -23.25 -9.30 10.82
C PRO A 3 -23.77 -9.00 9.39
N ASN A 4 -24.35 -7.82 9.19
CA ASN A 4 -24.88 -7.36 7.90
C ASN A 4 -23.98 -6.34 7.20
N LEU A 5 -22.77 -6.11 7.70
CA LEU A 5 -21.85 -5.14 7.11
C LEU A 5 -21.34 -5.64 5.76
N LYS A 6 -21.75 -4.98 4.68
CA LYS A 6 -21.32 -5.27 3.29
C LYS A 6 -20.13 -4.45 2.84
N HIS A 7 -20.00 -3.25 3.37
CA HIS A 7 -18.94 -2.32 3.02
C HIS A 7 -18.29 -1.83 4.29
N PHE A 8 -16.97 -1.89 4.33
CA PHE A 8 -16.16 -1.33 5.39
C PHE A 8 -15.03 -0.54 4.75
N GLU A 9 -14.96 0.72 5.15
CA GLU A 9 -13.86 1.61 4.85
C GLU A 9 -13.33 2.12 6.17
N GLY A 10 -12.09 1.79 6.47
CA GLY A 10 -11.45 2.21 7.70
C GLY A 10 -10.17 2.98 7.42
N ALA A 11 -10.04 4.12 8.09
CA ALA A 11 -8.82 4.89 8.09
C ALA A 11 -7.82 4.26 9.05
N ALA A 12 -6.59 4.05 8.58
CA ALA A 12 -5.39 3.74 9.35
C ALA A 12 -5.52 2.66 10.43
N PHE A 13 -5.12 1.43 10.10
CA PHE A 13 -4.96 0.33 11.05
C PHE A 13 -3.48 0.01 11.21
N HIS A 14 -2.97 -0.02 12.44
CA HIS A 14 -1.68 -0.67 12.66
C HIS A 14 -1.81 -2.17 12.43
N LEU A 15 -0.77 -2.77 11.86
CA LEU A 15 -0.68 -4.20 11.60
C LEU A 15 -0.91 -4.95 12.91
N ARG A 16 -0.28 -4.48 13.99
CA ARG A 16 -0.48 -4.96 15.35
C ARG A 16 -1.94 -5.05 15.76
N ASP A 17 -2.71 -3.97 15.57
CA ASP A 17 -4.12 -3.95 15.94
C ASP A 17 -4.94 -4.96 15.14
N ILE A 18 -4.62 -5.16 13.87
CA ILE A 18 -5.27 -6.17 13.03
C ILE A 18 -5.02 -7.57 13.59
N ILE A 19 -3.79 -7.87 14.02
CA ILE A 19 -3.38 -9.19 14.53
C ILE A 19 -3.84 -9.41 15.97
N GLU A 20 -3.66 -8.44 16.85
CA GLU A 20 -3.97 -8.57 18.27
C GLU A 20 -5.48 -8.43 18.56
N CYS A 21 -6.26 -7.91 17.61
CA CYS A 21 -7.71 -7.88 17.74
C CYS A 21 -8.24 -9.31 17.94
N LEU A 22 -8.64 -9.59 19.18
CA LEU A 22 -9.22 -10.85 19.63
C LEU A 22 -10.59 -11.12 18.98
N SER A 23 -11.25 -10.07 18.49
CA SER A 23 -12.52 -10.18 17.80
C SER A 23 -12.29 -10.64 16.37
N PRO A 24 -12.83 -11.81 15.97
CA PRO A 24 -12.63 -12.29 14.63
C PRO A 24 -13.33 -11.36 13.62
N TRP A 25 -12.77 -11.21 12.43
CA TRP A 25 -13.34 -10.43 11.34
C TRP A 25 -14.47 -11.22 10.69
N VAL A 26 -15.60 -11.36 11.38
CA VAL A 26 -16.67 -12.31 11.01
C VAL A 26 -17.86 -11.63 10.34
N SER A 27 -17.64 -10.55 9.59
CA SER A 27 -18.70 -10.13 8.68
C SER A 27 -18.70 -11.03 7.45
N HIS A 28 -19.43 -12.14 7.52
CA HIS A 28 -19.60 -13.08 6.40
C HIS A 28 -20.28 -12.46 5.18
N ARG A 29 -20.82 -11.25 5.31
CA ARG A 29 -21.48 -10.49 4.23
C ARG A 29 -20.61 -9.35 3.69
N LEU A 30 -19.37 -9.21 4.16
CA LEU A 30 -18.47 -8.16 3.68
C LEU A 30 -18.09 -8.43 2.22
N GLU A 31 -18.46 -7.50 1.37
CA GLU A 31 -18.25 -7.50 -0.08
C GLU A 31 -17.13 -6.52 -0.45
N ASN A 32 -17.03 -5.38 0.27
CA ASN A 32 -16.06 -4.33 -0.01
C ASN A 32 -15.26 -4.00 1.25
N LEU A 33 -13.95 -4.19 1.20
CA LEU A 33 -13.02 -3.86 2.26
C LEU A 33 -11.97 -2.89 1.73
N ILE A 34 -12.01 -1.67 2.26
CA ILE A 34 -11.00 -0.64 2.01
C ILE A 34 -10.29 -0.38 3.33
N MET A 35 -8.98 -0.58 3.31
CA MET A 35 -8.19 -0.32 4.50
C MET A 35 -6.81 0.23 4.20
N HIS A 36 -6.37 1.05 5.15
CA HIS A 36 -5.02 1.58 5.16
C HIS A 36 -4.23 0.90 6.26
N ILE A 37 -3.26 0.07 5.92
CA ILE A 37 -2.47 -0.70 6.91
C ILE A 37 -1.13 0.00 7.14
N PHE A 38 -0.83 0.29 8.40
CA PHE A 38 0.44 0.79 8.89
C PHE A 38 1.25 -0.36 9.47
N LYS A 39 2.52 -0.46 9.10
CA LYS A 39 3.44 -1.45 9.62
C LYS A 39 4.61 -0.73 10.27
N ASP A 40 4.83 -1.04 11.54
CA ASP A 40 5.93 -0.49 12.31
C ASP A 40 7.23 -1.25 11.99
N ALA A 41 8.38 -0.62 12.22
CA ALA A 41 9.68 -1.19 11.85
C ALA A 41 10.06 -2.42 12.71
N ASP A 42 9.50 -2.50 13.93
CA ASP A 42 9.65 -3.59 14.89
C ASP A 42 8.60 -4.70 14.71
N ASP A 43 7.61 -4.53 13.83
CA ASP A 43 6.58 -5.54 13.61
C ASP A 43 7.18 -6.82 12.98
N PRO A 44 6.87 -8.01 13.54
CA PRO A 44 7.38 -9.27 13.01
C PRO A 44 6.98 -9.51 11.54
N PRO A 45 7.89 -10.02 10.69
CA PRO A 45 7.59 -10.27 9.28
C PRO A 45 6.47 -11.29 9.05
N GLU A 46 6.28 -12.24 9.96
CA GLU A 46 5.20 -13.23 9.92
C GLU A 46 3.79 -12.61 10.06
N TRP A 47 3.68 -11.40 10.60
CA TRP A 47 2.39 -10.71 10.73
C TRP A 47 1.79 -10.32 9.38
N ASP A 48 2.62 -10.10 8.35
CA ASP A 48 2.13 -9.87 6.99
C ASP A 48 1.25 -11.04 6.56
N ARG A 49 1.72 -12.27 6.77
CA ARG A 49 0.98 -13.49 6.42
C ARG A 49 -0.29 -13.64 7.26
N GLU A 50 -0.23 -13.33 8.55
CA GLU A 50 -1.40 -13.47 9.44
C GLU A 50 -2.54 -12.51 9.05
N VAL A 51 -2.23 -11.30 8.55
CA VAL A 51 -3.25 -10.42 7.97
C VAL A 51 -3.96 -11.11 6.81
N PHE A 52 -3.20 -11.73 5.89
CA PHE A 52 -3.79 -12.45 4.78
C PHE A 52 -4.59 -13.69 5.21
N VAL A 53 -4.19 -14.37 6.29
CA VAL A 53 -4.99 -15.47 6.88
C VAL A 53 -6.36 -14.94 7.33
N ARG A 54 -6.41 -13.77 7.95
CA ARG A 54 -7.67 -13.13 8.36
C ARG A 54 -8.51 -12.71 7.16
N LEU A 55 -7.88 -12.07 6.17
CA LEU A 55 -8.55 -11.64 4.94
C LEU A 55 -9.16 -12.82 4.18
N ALA A 56 -8.47 -13.95 4.08
CA ALA A 56 -8.92 -15.14 3.37
C ALA A 56 -10.26 -15.71 3.89
N ARG A 57 -10.64 -15.38 5.14
CA ARG A 57 -11.92 -15.81 5.74
C ARG A 57 -13.12 -15.00 5.23
N LEU A 58 -12.87 -13.88 4.56
CA LEU A 58 -13.89 -13.00 3.97
C LEU A 58 -14.30 -13.52 2.58
N THR A 59 -14.84 -14.74 2.52
CA THR A 59 -15.07 -15.46 1.25
C THR A 59 -16.05 -14.78 0.27
N ARG A 60 -16.81 -13.78 0.73
CA ARG A 60 -17.70 -12.95 -0.09
C ARG A 60 -17.08 -11.65 -0.59
N LEU A 61 -15.81 -11.41 -0.28
CA LEU A 61 -15.15 -10.18 -0.65
C LEU A 61 -15.01 -10.08 -2.17
N GLU A 62 -15.53 -9.00 -2.73
CA GLU A 62 -15.48 -8.65 -4.15
C GLU A 62 -14.42 -7.59 -4.42
N ILE A 63 -14.24 -6.64 -3.50
CA ILE A 63 -13.26 -5.56 -3.58
C ILE A 63 -12.36 -5.59 -2.35
N LEU A 64 -11.05 -5.73 -2.58
CA LEU A 64 -10.02 -5.59 -1.56
C LEU A 64 -9.10 -4.44 -1.93
N ASP A 65 -9.05 -3.43 -1.09
CA ASP A 65 -8.15 -2.29 -1.22
C ASP A 65 -7.20 -2.23 -0.02
N LEU A 66 -5.92 -2.53 -0.28
CA LEU A 66 -4.82 -2.47 0.68
C LEU A 66 -3.94 -1.26 0.36
N SER A 67 -4.56 -0.08 0.48
CA SER A 67 -3.91 1.18 0.19
C SER A 67 -3.03 1.66 1.34
N TRP A 68 -2.11 2.57 1.06
CA TRP A 68 -1.42 3.31 2.11
C TRP A 68 -2.00 4.72 2.19
N ARG A 69 -2.19 5.27 3.40
CA ARG A 69 -2.44 6.71 3.53
C ARG A 69 -1.08 7.37 3.71
N LEU A 70 -0.64 8.10 2.69
CA LEU A 70 0.40 9.11 2.93
C LEU A 70 -0.18 10.00 4.02
N TYR A 71 0.40 9.96 5.22
CA TYR A 71 0.28 11.08 6.14
C TYR A 71 0.96 12.23 5.41
N LEU A 72 0.19 12.91 4.57
CA LEU A 72 0.36 14.34 4.44
C LEU A 72 -0.07 14.83 5.82
N GLU A 73 0.87 14.79 6.77
CA GLU A 73 0.86 15.80 7.81
C GLU A 73 0.84 17.09 7.01
N THR A 74 -0.36 17.63 6.86
CA THR A 74 -0.49 19.07 6.82
C THR A 74 0.07 19.41 8.18
N GLU A 75 1.37 19.71 8.22
CA GLU A 75 1.86 20.63 9.21
C GLU A 75 0.86 21.77 9.08
N GLU A 76 -0.10 21.84 10.01
CA GLU A 76 -0.73 23.11 10.25
C GLU A 76 0.46 24.02 10.46
N PRO A 77 0.67 25.03 9.60
CA PRO A 77 1.81 25.91 9.78
C PRO A 77 1.71 26.38 11.21
N CYS A 78 2.67 25.97 12.04
CA CYS A 78 2.88 26.60 13.32
C CYS A 78 3.17 28.04 12.91
N PHE A 79 2.14 28.89 12.93
CA PHE A 79 2.30 30.31 12.92
C PHE A 79 3.06 30.58 14.21
N ASP A 80 4.39 30.54 14.10
CA ASP A 80 5.29 31.07 15.09
C ASP A 80 4.95 32.57 15.09
N GLU A 81 4.07 32.95 16.00
CA GLU A 81 3.73 34.35 16.24
C GLU A 81 4.99 35.03 16.75
N GLY A 82 5.80 35.51 15.79
CA GLY A 82 6.78 36.58 15.92
C GLY A 82 7.67 36.56 17.16
N ASN A 83 8.90 36.07 17.00
CA ASN A 83 10.04 36.77 17.58
C ASN A 83 10.90 37.29 16.43
N ASP A 84 10.67 38.55 16.08
CA ASP A 84 11.66 39.38 15.41
C ASP A 84 12.88 39.46 16.33
N ASP A 85 14.03 38.89 15.97
CA ASP A 85 15.36 39.40 16.34
C ASP A 85 16.51 38.65 15.60
N GLU A 86 17.25 39.45 14.83
CA GLU A 86 18.71 39.42 14.56
C GLU A 86 19.37 38.43 13.55
N ASP A 87 19.88 39.07 12.48
CA ASP A 87 21.08 38.82 11.65
C ASP A 87 21.89 37.53 11.90
N SER A 88 22.07 36.71 10.85
CA SER A 88 23.25 35.85 10.68
C SER A 88 23.53 35.51 9.20
N ASP A 89 24.80 35.69 8.82
CA ASP A 89 25.42 35.44 7.51
C ASP A 89 25.20 34.02 6.96
N VAL A 90 24.98 33.92 5.63
CA VAL A 90 24.74 32.67 4.88
C VAL A 90 26.01 32.19 4.19
N ASP A 91 26.46 30.98 4.53
CA ASP A 91 27.49 30.23 3.80
C ASP A 91 26.90 29.47 2.60
N VAL A 92 27.52 29.63 1.43
CA VAL A 92 27.13 29.03 0.15
C VAL A 92 27.64 27.58 0.07
N VAL A 93 26.72 26.60 -0.01
CA VAL A 93 27.07 25.18 -0.23
C VAL A 93 27.03 24.83 -1.72
N ASP A 94 28.16 24.28 -2.18
CA ASP A 94 28.47 23.86 -3.54
C ASP A 94 27.56 22.73 -4.06
N VAL A 95 26.96 22.96 -5.24
CA VAL A 95 25.84 22.18 -5.82
C VAL A 95 26.32 21.04 -6.73
N GLU A 96 27.62 20.95 -7.06
CA GLU A 96 28.08 20.01 -8.09
C GLU A 96 28.27 18.56 -7.60
N ASN A 97 28.35 18.30 -6.30
CA ASN A 97 28.56 16.94 -5.77
C ASN A 97 27.29 16.08 -5.63
N TYR A 98 26.10 16.64 -5.94
CA TYR A 98 24.81 15.97 -5.73
C TYR A 98 24.39 15.02 -6.86
N ARG A 99 25.10 15.01 -8.00
CA ARG A 99 24.63 14.34 -9.23
C ARG A 99 25.08 12.88 -9.41
N ALA A 100 26.03 12.39 -8.62
CA ALA A 100 26.68 11.10 -8.85
C ALA A 100 26.09 9.87 -8.12
N SER A 101 25.09 10.03 -7.24
CA SER A 101 24.56 8.93 -6.40
C SER A 101 23.25 8.28 -6.87
N ARG A 102 22.94 8.31 -8.18
CA ARG A 102 21.71 7.72 -8.74
C ARG A 102 21.80 6.21 -9.02
N SER A 103 21.91 5.42 -7.95
CA SER A 103 21.56 3.99 -7.97
C SER A 103 21.38 3.45 -6.55
N LYS A 104 20.31 3.91 -5.87
CA LYS A 104 19.66 3.24 -4.73
C LYS A 104 18.45 4.09 -4.31
N ILE A 105 17.25 3.58 -4.57
CA ILE A 105 15.96 3.96 -3.98
C ILE A 105 15.72 5.48 -3.90
N THR A 106 14.98 6.01 -4.87
CA THR A 106 14.49 7.40 -4.84
C THR A 106 13.66 7.65 -3.58
N ARG A 107 14.27 8.43 -2.67
CA ARG A 107 13.67 8.97 -1.45
C ARG A 107 12.79 10.17 -1.82
N HIS A 108 11.52 10.15 -1.41
CA HIS A 108 10.82 11.40 -1.15
C HIS A 108 11.27 11.86 0.25
N LYS A 109 11.97 13.00 0.30
CA LYS A 109 12.42 13.64 1.54
C LYS A 109 11.20 14.31 2.17
N TYR A 110 10.66 13.71 3.22
CA TYR A 110 9.93 14.41 4.29
C TYR A 110 10.89 14.39 5.50
N ASP A 111 11.25 15.56 6.01
CA ASP A 111 11.87 15.84 7.33
C ASP A 111 12.98 14.95 7.88
N GLY A 112 13.77 14.32 7.02
CA GLY A 112 14.94 13.54 7.46
C GLY A 112 14.60 12.23 8.19
N VAL A 113 13.33 11.97 8.50
CA VAL A 113 12.83 10.69 8.97
C VAL A 113 12.19 9.97 7.79
N LEU A 114 13.00 9.17 7.11
CA LEU A 114 12.46 8.08 6.31
C LEU A 114 11.59 7.27 7.27
N HIS A 115 10.27 7.34 7.13
CA HIS A 115 9.46 6.21 7.56
C HIS A 115 9.59 5.20 6.43
N PRO A 116 10.45 4.16 6.55
CA PRO A 116 10.33 2.98 5.73
C PRO A 116 9.00 2.36 6.16
N THR A 117 7.92 2.81 5.55
CA THR A 117 6.63 2.16 5.69
C THR A 117 6.83 0.84 4.99
N ILE A 118 7.20 -0.18 5.76
CA ILE A 118 7.50 -1.51 5.25
C ILE A 118 6.20 -1.96 4.60
N SER A 119 6.16 -1.92 3.26
CA SER A 119 4.99 -2.31 2.51
C SER A 119 4.62 -3.73 2.92
N LEU A 120 3.36 -3.95 3.31
CA LEU A 120 2.82 -5.29 3.52
C LEU A 120 3.24 -6.15 2.32
N THR A 121 4.02 -7.21 2.56
CA THR A 121 4.60 -7.97 1.47
C THR A 121 3.51 -8.82 0.85
N LEU A 122 2.98 -8.41 -0.30
CA LEU A 122 1.93 -9.16 -0.98
C LEU A 122 2.30 -10.64 -1.19
N GLY A 123 3.57 -10.92 -1.50
CA GLY A 123 4.09 -12.28 -1.65
C GLY A 123 3.93 -13.16 -0.39
N ALA A 124 3.80 -12.59 0.81
CA ALA A 124 3.66 -13.34 2.05
C ALA A 124 2.29 -14.04 2.21
N GLY A 125 1.27 -13.58 1.49
CA GLY A 125 -0.07 -14.17 1.56
C GLY A 125 -0.86 -14.13 0.26
N LEU A 126 -0.18 -13.94 -0.87
CA LEU A 126 -0.82 -13.99 -2.18
C LEU A 126 -1.54 -15.33 -2.39
N ASP A 127 -0.93 -16.44 -1.95
CA ASP A 127 -1.50 -17.79 -1.95
C ASP A 127 -2.85 -17.87 -1.21
N LEU A 128 -2.99 -17.13 -0.12
CA LEU A 128 -4.19 -17.13 0.71
C LEU A 128 -5.35 -16.38 0.04
N LEU A 129 -5.06 -15.42 -0.85
CA LEU A 129 -6.09 -14.70 -1.61
C LEU A 129 -6.81 -15.60 -2.61
N GLU A 130 -6.28 -16.78 -2.97
CA GLU A 130 -6.99 -17.76 -3.83
C GLU A 130 -8.34 -18.20 -3.22
N GLN A 131 -8.45 -18.16 -1.89
CA GLN A 131 -9.67 -18.51 -1.17
C GLN A 131 -10.79 -17.48 -1.38
N LEU A 132 -10.45 -16.27 -1.79
CA LEU A 132 -11.39 -15.19 -2.09
C LEU A 132 -12.00 -15.39 -3.48
N THR A 133 -12.78 -16.45 -3.62
CA THR A 133 -13.42 -16.81 -4.90
C THR A 133 -14.35 -15.72 -5.43
N GLY A 134 -14.84 -14.81 -4.58
CA GLY A 134 -15.63 -13.65 -4.99
C GLY A 134 -14.83 -12.46 -5.50
N LEU A 135 -13.50 -12.45 -5.35
CA LEU A 135 -12.68 -11.26 -5.56
C LEU A 135 -12.63 -10.85 -7.03
N ARG A 136 -13.14 -9.65 -7.31
CA ARG A 136 -13.22 -9.05 -8.65
C ARG A 136 -12.24 -7.91 -8.84
N GLU A 137 -11.88 -7.23 -7.75
CA GLU A 137 -11.00 -6.09 -7.78
C GLU A 137 -10.00 -6.10 -6.62
N LEU A 138 -8.73 -5.93 -6.98
CA LEU A 138 -7.61 -5.84 -6.04
C LEU A 138 -6.90 -4.51 -6.24
N ARG A 139 -6.78 -3.72 -5.17
CA ARG A 139 -6.21 -2.37 -5.23
C ARG A 139 -5.07 -2.20 -4.22
N PHE A 140 -4.05 -1.48 -4.67
CA PHE A 140 -2.90 -1.04 -3.87
C PHE A 140 -2.65 0.45 -4.14
N LEU A 141 -3.63 1.30 -3.84
CA LEU A 141 -3.48 2.73 -4.13
C LEU A 141 -2.48 3.35 -3.17
N ARG A 142 -1.69 4.31 -3.67
CA ARG A 142 -0.73 5.10 -2.89
C ARG A 142 0.35 4.27 -2.17
N CYS A 143 0.47 2.97 -2.47
CA CYS A 143 1.52 2.10 -1.97
C CYS A 143 2.24 1.46 -3.17
N ALA A 144 3.54 1.71 -3.29
CA ALA A 144 4.36 0.97 -4.23
C ALA A 144 4.57 -0.44 -3.69
N GLN A 145 4.00 -1.41 -4.38
CA GLN A 145 4.30 -2.81 -4.18
C GLN A 145 5.64 -3.11 -4.88
N SER A 146 6.43 -4.05 -4.37
CA SER A 146 7.64 -4.53 -5.07
C SER A 146 7.32 -5.80 -5.87
N MET A 147 6.23 -5.77 -6.65
CA MET A 147 5.76 -6.96 -7.35
C MET A 147 6.72 -7.37 -8.45
N THR A 148 6.90 -8.68 -8.55
CA THR A 148 7.63 -9.35 -9.61
C THR A 148 6.69 -9.77 -10.75
N GLU A 149 7.27 -10.21 -11.85
CA GLU A 149 6.51 -10.81 -12.94
C GLU A 149 5.84 -12.13 -12.54
N GLU A 150 6.43 -12.87 -11.59
CA GLU A 150 5.86 -14.09 -11.05
C GLU A 150 4.59 -13.82 -10.26
N ASP A 151 4.57 -12.80 -9.41
CA ASP A 151 3.39 -12.40 -8.63
C ASP A 151 2.21 -12.05 -9.53
N ILE A 152 2.45 -11.28 -10.60
CA ILE A 152 1.40 -10.91 -11.55
C ILE A 152 0.88 -12.13 -12.31
N ARG A 153 1.77 -13.04 -12.73
CA ARG A 153 1.34 -14.29 -13.38
C ARG A 153 0.56 -15.18 -12.41
N TRP A 154 0.94 -15.18 -11.13
CA TRP A 154 0.21 -15.90 -10.10
C TRP A 154 -1.21 -15.34 -9.97
N ILE A 155 -1.37 -14.01 -9.89
CA ILE A 155 -2.69 -13.33 -9.81
C ILE A 155 -3.56 -13.74 -10.99
N VAL A 156 -3.04 -13.65 -12.20
CA VAL A 156 -3.75 -14.04 -13.44
C VAL A 156 -4.20 -15.50 -13.40
N LYS A 157 -3.37 -16.38 -12.85
CA LYS A 157 -3.60 -17.83 -12.87
C LYS A 157 -4.60 -18.28 -11.81
N HIS A 158 -4.53 -17.73 -10.60
CA HIS A 158 -5.25 -18.27 -9.43
C HIS A 158 -6.47 -17.41 -9.04
N LEU A 159 -6.46 -16.09 -9.25
CA LEU A 159 -7.59 -15.23 -8.95
C LEU A 159 -8.59 -15.22 -10.13
N ARG A 160 -9.31 -16.33 -10.31
CA ARG A 160 -10.10 -16.62 -11.53
C ARG A 160 -11.18 -15.58 -11.87
N ASN A 161 -11.71 -14.90 -10.86
CA ASN A 161 -12.77 -13.90 -11.02
C ASN A 161 -12.24 -12.46 -11.02
N ILE A 162 -10.91 -12.27 -11.00
CA ILE A 162 -10.33 -10.93 -11.02
C ILE A 162 -10.61 -10.28 -12.38
N THR A 163 -11.20 -9.08 -12.33
CA THR A 163 -11.52 -8.28 -13.52
C THR A 163 -10.73 -6.98 -13.56
N SER A 164 -10.27 -6.51 -12.40
CA SER A 164 -9.53 -5.26 -12.27
C SER A 164 -8.41 -5.39 -11.24
N VAL A 165 -7.24 -4.84 -11.56
CA VAL A 165 -6.18 -4.60 -10.58
C VAL A 165 -5.72 -3.16 -10.70
N ALA A 166 -5.63 -2.46 -9.58
CA ALA A 166 -5.25 -1.05 -9.53
C ALA A 166 -4.10 -0.82 -8.54
N GLY A 167 -3.31 0.23 -8.79
CA GLY A 167 -2.27 0.67 -7.87
C GLY A 167 -0.87 0.75 -8.49
N TRP A 168 0.14 0.86 -7.64
CA TRP A 168 1.53 1.04 -8.07
C TRP A 168 2.33 -0.25 -7.85
N PHE A 169 2.48 -1.08 -8.88
CA PHE A 169 3.12 -2.41 -8.73
C PHE A 169 4.63 -2.43 -8.56
N ASN A 170 5.31 -1.34 -8.91
CA ASN A 170 6.75 -1.21 -8.83
C ASN A 170 7.14 0.26 -8.97
N LEU A 171 8.15 0.72 -8.23
CA LEU A 171 8.69 2.08 -8.35
C LEU A 171 9.39 2.31 -9.70
N ASP A 172 9.89 1.24 -10.33
CA ASP A 172 10.46 1.33 -11.67
C ASP A 172 9.33 1.37 -12.71
N ASP A 173 9.19 2.51 -13.38
CA ASP A 173 8.12 2.78 -14.36
C ASP A 173 8.11 1.79 -15.53
N HIS A 174 9.28 1.36 -15.99
CA HIS A 174 9.38 0.39 -17.08
C HIS A 174 8.88 -0.99 -16.65
N ARG A 175 9.30 -1.47 -15.46
CA ARG A 175 8.80 -2.70 -14.85
C ARG A 175 7.30 -2.60 -14.61
N HIS A 176 6.84 -1.51 -14.01
CA HIS A 176 5.43 -1.26 -13.77
C HIS A 176 4.60 -1.35 -15.06
N HIS A 177 5.04 -0.72 -16.15
CA HIS A 177 4.37 -0.81 -17.45
C HIS A 177 4.38 -2.24 -18.00
N LYS A 178 5.50 -2.95 -17.89
CA LYS A 178 5.64 -4.35 -18.30
C LYS A 178 4.63 -5.25 -17.56
N LEU A 179 4.53 -5.11 -16.24
CA LEU A 179 3.62 -5.87 -15.38
C LEU A 179 2.16 -5.59 -15.74
N GLY A 180 1.77 -4.32 -15.89
CA GLY A 180 0.42 -3.96 -16.35
C GLY A 180 0.08 -4.53 -17.74
N GLY A 181 1.09 -4.69 -18.61
CA GLY A 181 0.93 -5.32 -19.92
C GLY A 181 0.54 -6.81 -19.86
N ILE A 182 0.94 -7.52 -18.81
CA ILE A 182 0.58 -8.94 -18.60
C ILE A 182 -0.91 -9.07 -18.25
N LEU A 183 -1.41 -8.21 -17.36
CA LEU A 183 -2.83 -8.17 -16.98
C LEU A 183 -3.71 -7.83 -18.19
N ARG A 184 -3.36 -6.78 -18.95
CA ARG A 184 -4.13 -6.34 -20.12
C ARG A 184 -4.25 -7.43 -21.20
N ARG A 185 -3.18 -8.20 -21.45
CA ARG A 185 -3.20 -9.32 -22.40
C ARG A 185 -4.18 -10.44 -22.01
N ARG A 186 -4.63 -10.46 -20.75
CA ARG A 186 -5.58 -11.44 -20.22
C ARG A 186 -7.00 -10.87 -20.06
N GLY A 187 -7.23 -9.65 -20.56
CA GLY A 187 -8.52 -8.96 -20.42
C GLY A 187 -8.78 -8.38 -19.03
N ILE A 188 -7.78 -8.42 -18.13
CA ILE A 188 -7.90 -7.81 -16.81
C ILE A 188 -7.64 -6.32 -16.95
N LYS A 189 -8.58 -5.50 -16.50
CA LYS A 189 -8.45 -4.05 -16.47
C LYS A 189 -7.30 -3.69 -15.54
N TYR A 190 -6.37 -2.90 -16.04
CA TYR A 190 -5.27 -2.38 -15.26
C TYR A 190 -5.40 -0.87 -15.11
N ILE A 191 -5.45 -0.39 -13.87
CA ILE A 191 -5.59 1.03 -13.55
C ILE A 191 -4.32 1.49 -12.84
N ARG A 192 -3.47 2.24 -13.56
CA ARG A 192 -2.37 2.97 -12.94
C ARG A 192 -2.96 4.15 -12.20
N HIS A 193 -2.82 4.16 -10.88
CA HIS A 193 -3.14 5.35 -10.09
C HIS A 193 -1.94 6.29 -10.15
N VAL A 194 -2.09 7.40 -10.88
CA VAL A 194 -1.15 8.52 -10.79
C VAL A 194 -1.61 9.33 -9.58
N VAL A 195 -0.75 9.47 -8.58
CA VAL A 195 -1.00 10.45 -7.52
C VAL A 195 -0.60 11.78 -8.15
N ASP A 196 -1.57 12.64 -8.45
CA ASP A 196 -1.28 14.02 -8.81
C ASP A 196 -0.52 14.63 -7.62
N GLN A 197 0.74 14.98 -7.85
CA GLN A 197 1.64 15.59 -6.87
C GLN A 197 1.31 17.08 -6.71
#